data_AF-A0A1Q4P0F4-F1
#
_entry.id   AF-A0A1Q4P0F4-F1
#
_cell.length_a   1.000
_cell.length_b   1.000
_cell.length_c   1.000
_cell.angle_alpha   90.00
_cell.angle_beta   90.00
_cell.angle_gamma   90.00
#
_symmetry.space_group_name_H-M   'P 1'
#
loop_
_entity.id
_entity.type
_entity.pdbx_description
1 polymer ?
#
loop_
_entity_poly.entity_id
_entity_poly.type
_entity_poly.pdbx_seq_one_letter_code
_entity_poly.pdbx_strand_id
1 'polypeptide(L)'
;MTPVKSLSTTAEPKEPVSPQAISDALREQLIVALGGDYDARFAMTYVNLDASPVGASNGSAADIRLPLRVSGMTRTGYLDPINTVFEAWEKDEAAVAACNGCDIYISTIDKSGLTEA
;
A
#
# COMPACT_ATOMS: atom_id res chain seq x y z
N MET A 1 -40.54 -12.42 -14.12
CA MET A 1 -39.86 -11.12 -13.92
C MET A 1 -40.14 -10.67 -12.49
N THR A 2 -39.16 -10.78 -11.59
CA THR A 2 -39.33 -10.38 -10.18
C THR A 2 -38.67 -9.00 -10.02
N PRO A 3 -39.36 -7.97 -9.50
CA PRO A 3 -38.79 -6.62 -9.46
C PRO A 3 -37.80 -6.51 -8.29
N VAL A 4 -36.73 -5.75 -8.51
CA VAL A 4 -35.76 -5.41 -7.46
C VAL A 4 -36.44 -4.48 -6.47
N LYS A 5 -36.66 -4.94 -5.23
CA LYS A 5 -37.52 -4.25 -4.25
C LYS A 5 -36.83 -3.22 -3.37
N SER A 6 -35.51 -3.07 -3.45
CA SER A 6 -34.78 -2.11 -2.64
C SER A 6 -33.31 -2.00 -3.09
N LEU A 7 -32.90 -0.79 -3.46
CA LEU A 7 -31.51 -0.39 -3.61
C LEU A 7 -31.11 0.37 -2.35
N SER A 8 -30.23 -0.21 -1.53
CA SER A 8 -29.63 0.51 -0.41
C SER A 8 -28.34 1.16 -0.92
N THR A 9 -28.32 2.49 -0.95
CA THR A 9 -27.10 3.27 -1.18
C THR A 9 -26.64 3.82 0.15
N THR A 10 -25.51 3.33 0.64
CA THR A 10 -24.82 3.92 1.79
C THR A 10 -23.94 5.04 1.26
N ALA A 11 -24.23 6.28 1.64
CA ALA A 11 -23.30 7.39 1.44
C ALA A 11 -22.25 7.34 2.55
N GLU A 12 -21.00 6.99 2.22
CA GLU A 12 -19.87 7.07 3.14
C GLU A 12 -19.43 8.53 3.31
N PRO A 13 -19.43 9.10 4.54
CA PRO A 13 -18.98 10.46 4.79
C PRO A 13 -17.50 10.49 5.20
N LYS A 14 -16.63 10.58 4.20
CA LYS A 14 -15.23 11.11 4.18
C LYS A 14 -14.74 10.82 2.76
N GLU A 15 -14.02 11.74 2.10
CA GLU A 15 -13.45 11.40 0.78
C GLU A 15 -12.59 10.15 0.95
N PRO A 16 -12.89 9.05 0.24
CA PRO A 16 -12.12 7.83 0.37
C PRO A 16 -10.67 8.15 -0.06
N VAL A 17 -9.69 7.72 0.74
CA VAL A 17 -8.28 7.89 0.39
C VAL A 17 -8.05 7.19 -0.94
N SER A 18 -7.54 7.93 -1.93
CA SER A 18 -7.36 7.37 -3.26
C SER A 18 -6.26 6.30 -3.25
N PRO A 19 -6.36 5.26 -4.09
CA PRO A 19 -5.30 4.25 -4.22
C PRO A 19 -3.93 4.88 -4.49
N GLN A 20 -3.91 5.94 -5.31
CA GLN A 20 -2.70 6.70 -5.60
C GLN A 20 -2.09 7.34 -4.33
N ALA A 21 -2.90 7.98 -3.50
CA ALA A 21 -2.41 8.61 -2.27
C ALA A 21 -1.86 7.56 -1.28
N ILE A 22 -2.42 6.35 -1.27
CA ILE A 22 -1.89 5.24 -0.46
C ILE A 22 -0.56 4.76 -1.05
N SER A 23 -0.49 4.50 -2.36
CA SER A 23 0.74 4.10 -3.03
C SER A 23 1.89 5.09 -2.83
N ASP A 24 1.59 6.39 -2.87
CA ASP A 24 2.58 7.46 -2.65
C ASP A 24 3.05 7.48 -1.19
N ALA A 25 2.13 7.35 -0.22
CA ALA A 25 2.49 7.26 1.19
C ALA A 25 3.36 6.03 1.49
N LEU A 26 3.02 4.88 0.94
CA LEU A 26 3.80 3.65 1.07
C LEU A 26 5.19 3.79 0.42
N ARG A 27 5.28 4.44 -0.75
CA ARG A 27 6.55 4.70 -1.43
C ARG A 27 7.47 5.53 -0.55
N GLU A 28 6.99 6.62 0.04
CA GLU A 28 7.78 7.45 0.93
C GLU A 28 8.22 6.69 2.18
N GLN A 29 7.34 5.90 2.78
CA GLN A 29 7.70 5.06 3.93
C GLN A 29 8.78 4.03 3.59
N LEU A 30 8.71 3.39 2.42
CA LEU A 30 9.74 2.48 1.96
C LEU A 30 11.08 3.19 1.75
N ILE A 31 11.07 4.37 1.12
CA ILE A 31 12.28 5.19 0.93
C ILE A 31 12.91 5.53 2.28
N VAL A 32 12.11 5.94 3.27
CA VAL A 32 12.60 6.25 4.63
C VAL A 32 13.18 5.01 5.31
N ALA A 33 12.51 3.86 5.21
CA ALA A 33 12.99 2.59 5.78
C ALA A 33 14.32 2.13 5.15
N LEU A 34 14.59 2.52 3.90
CA LEU A 34 15.85 2.27 3.20
C LEU A 34 16.95 3.32 3.49
N GLY A 35 16.72 4.24 4.43
CA GLY A 35 17.68 5.28 4.83
C GLY A 35 17.33 6.69 4.34
N GLY A 36 16.37 6.83 3.42
CA GLY A 36 15.81 8.12 3.03
C GLY A 36 16.74 9.02 2.21
N ASP A 37 17.88 8.51 1.76
CA ASP A 37 18.86 9.26 0.98
C ASP A 37 18.54 9.29 -0.53
N TYR A 38 19.46 9.83 -1.32
CA TYR A 38 19.31 9.89 -2.77
C TYR A 38 19.38 8.50 -3.42
N ASP A 39 20.22 7.61 -2.90
CA ASP A 39 20.39 6.28 -3.46
C ASP A 39 19.14 5.41 -3.22
N ALA A 40 18.50 5.53 -2.05
CA ALA A 40 17.23 4.90 -1.75
C ALA A 40 16.11 5.40 -2.69
N ARG A 41 16.04 6.72 -2.94
CA ARG A 41 15.08 7.28 -3.91
C ARG A 41 15.35 6.77 -5.33
N PHE A 42 16.62 6.73 -5.73
CA PHE A 42 17.01 6.26 -7.04
C PHE A 42 16.67 4.77 -7.23
N ALA A 43 16.96 3.92 -6.23
CA ALA A 43 16.63 2.50 -6.23
C ALA A 43 15.11 2.23 -6.34
N MET A 44 14.27 3.18 -5.95
CA MET A 44 12.81 3.07 -6.00
C MET A 44 12.19 3.62 -7.29
N THR A 45 12.97 4.22 -8.19
CA THR A 45 12.45 4.94 -9.39
C THR A 45 11.64 4.04 -10.32
N TYR A 46 12.06 2.79 -10.51
CA TYR A 46 11.39 1.81 -11.39
C TYR A 46 10.61 0.75 -10.62
N VAL A 47 10.46 0.90 -9.32
CA VAL A 47 9.60 0.05 -8.49
C VAL A 47 8.20 0.64 -8.48
N ASN A 48 7.21 -0.19 -8.79
CA ASN A 48 5.79 0.16 -8.75
C ASN A 48 5.13 -0.47 -7.52
N LEU A 49 4.33 0.33 -6.81
CA LEU A 49 3.54 -0.08 -5.65
C LEU A 49 2.06 0.12 -6.00
N ASP A 50 1.35 -0.97 -6.22
CA ASP A 50 -0.10 -0.96 -6.49
C ASP A 50 -0.83 -1.36 -5.21
N ALA A 51 -1.35 -0.32 -4.53
CA ALA A 51 -2.16 -0.44 -3.33
C ALA A 51 -3.63 -0.23 -3.68
N SER A 52 -4.23 -1.26 -4.28
CA SER A 52 -5.65 -1.26 -4.61
C SER A 52 -6.46 -1.70 -3.37
N PRO A 53 -7.21 -0.80 -2.70
CA PRO A 53 -7.99 -1.16 -1.53
C PRO A 53 -9.08 -2.16 -1.92
N VAL A 54 -9.05 -3.33 -1.30
CA VAL A 54 -10.21 -4.24 -1.29
C VAL A 54 -11.24 -3.55 -0.41
N GLY A 55 -12.41 -3.22 -0.97
CA GLY A 55 -13.36 -2.23 -0.42
C GLY A 55 -13.50 -2.19 1.10
N ALA A 56 -13.72 -0.98 1.63
CA ALA A 56 -13.72 -0.66 3.06
C ALA A 56 -14.33 -1.79 3.91
N SER A 57 -13.48 -2.51 4.64
CA SER A 57 -13.95 -3.48 5.62
C SER A 57 -14.63 -2.72 6.76
N ASN A 58 -15.96 -2.68 6.69
CA ASN A 58 -16.85 -2.42 7.80
C ASN A 58 -16.59 -1.11 8.58
N GLY A 59 -16.98 0.02 7.98
CA GLY A 59 -17.66 1.11 8.70
C GLY A 59 -16.89 1.93 9.75
N SER A 60 -15.60 1.69 9.99
CA SER A 60 -14.76 2.59 10.77
C SER A 60 -13.82 3.35 9.83
N ALA A 61 -14.01 4.66 9.71
CA ALA A 61 -13.24 5.54 8.82
C ALA A 61 -11.76 5.74 9.22
N ALA A 62 -11.24 4.93 10.15
CA ALA A 62 -9.91 5.08 10.76
C ALA A 62 -8.85 4.17 10.14
N ASP A 63 -9.17 2.93 9.71
CA ASP A 63 -8.16 1.94 9.34
C ASP A 63 -8.41 1.37 7.93
N ILE A 64 -7.39 1.41 7.07
CA ILE A 64 -7.41 0.83 5.72
C ILE A 64 -6.48 -0.38 5.70
N ARG A 65 -7.03 -1.58 5.48
CA ARG A 65 -6.23 -2.80 5.31
C ARG A 65 -6.31 -3.28 3.86
N LEU A 66 -5.17 -3.45 3.21
CA LEU A 66 -5.13 -3.81 1.78
C LEU A 66 -4.00 -4.78 1.42
N PRO A 67 -4.15 -5.56 0.33
CA PRO A 67 -3.05 -6.27 -0.29
C PRO A 67 -2.21 -5.31 -1.16
N LEU A 68 -0.89 -5.46 -1.11
CA LEU A 68 0.05 -4.68 -1.93
C LEU A 68 0.63 -5.56 -3.04
N ARG A 69 0.60 -5.07 -4.29
CA ARG A 69 1.35 -5.67 -5.40
C ARG A 69 2.57 -4.82 -5.72
N VAL A 70 3.72 -5.46 -5.80
CA VAL A 70 5.01 -4.83 -6.08
C VAL A 70 5.59 -5.41 -7.35
N SER A 71 5.95 -4.52 -8.27
CA SER A 71 6.53 -4.90 -9.55
C SER A 71 7.57 -3.91 -10.04
N GLY A 72 8.29 -4.29 -11.08
CA GLY A 72 9.28 -3.44 -11.72
C GLY A 72 10.69 -3.84 -11.32
N MET A 73 11.60 -2.87 -11.27
CA MET A 73 13.02 -3.13 -11.13
C MET A 73 13.67 -2.20 -10.10
N THR A 74 14.58 -2.75 -9.30
CA THR A 74 15.40 -2.00 -8.35
C THR A 74 16.88 -2.20 -8.63
N ARG A 75 17.75 -1.38 -8.04
CA ARG A 75 19.20 -1.45 -8.24
C ARG A 75 19.79 -2.66 -7.51
N THR A 76 20.89 -3.19 -8.04
CA THR A 76 21.69 -4.20 -7.34
C THR A 76 21.98 -3.82 -5.88
N GLY A 77 21.71 -4.72 -4.96
CA GLY A 77 21.91 -4.53 -3.51
C GLY A 77 20.72 -3.89 -2.78
N TYR A 78 19.64 -3.51 -3.46
CA TYR A 78 18.43 -2.98 -2.84
C TYR A 78 17.27 -3.98 -2.76
N LEU A 79 17.32 -5.10 -3.51
CA LEU A 79 16.26 -6.10 -3.48
C LEU A 79 16.09 -6.73 -2.10
N ASP A 80 17.18 -7.15 -1.45
CA ASP A 80 17.15 -7.75 -0.11
C ASP A 80 16.72 -6.76 0.99
N PRO A 81 17.24 -5.52 1.04
CA PRO A 81 16.72 -4.49 1.93
C PRO A 81 15.21 -4.23 1.76
N ILE A 82 14.74 -4.09 0.51
CA ILE A 82 13.31 -3.90 0.22
C ILE A 82 12.50 -5.10 0.73
N ASN A 83 12.97 -6.32 0.47
CA ASN A 83 12.32 -7.53 0.94
C ASN A 83 12.22 -7.59 2.46
N THR A 84 13.26 -7.14 3.17
CA THR A 84 13.29 -7.09 4.63
C THR A 84 12.24 -6.12 5.18
N VAL A 85 12.07 -4.96 4.55
CA VAL A 85 11.02 -3.99 4.92
C VAL A 85 9.63 -4.58 4.68
N PHE A 86 9.42 -5.23 3.54
CA PHE A 86 8.13 -5.88 3.24
C PHE A 86 7.79 -7.00 4.22
N GLU A 87 8.77 -7.81 4.62
CA GLU A 87 8.54 -8.83 5.65
C GLU A 87 8.17 -8.24 7.01
N ALA A 88 8.70 -7.06 7.35
CA ALA A 88 8.28 -6.35 8.55
C ALA A 88 6.84 -5.86 8.40
N TRP A 89 6.48 -5.26 7.27
CA TRP A 89 5.13 -4.75 7.01
C TRP A 89 4.04 -5.83 7.03
N GLU A 90 4.32 -7.06 6.60
CA GLU A 90 3.35 -8.16 6.68
C GLU A 90 3.16 -8.74 8.09
N LYS A 91 4.22 -8.69 8.91
CA LYS A 91 4.22 -9.29 10.26
C LYS A 91 3.78 -8.32 11.35
N ASP A 92 3.94 -7.02 11.11
CA ASP A 92 3.64 -6.00 12.10
C ASP A 92 2.12 -5.77 12.21
N GLU A 93 1.65 -5.63 13.45
CA GLU A 93 0.27 -5.22 13.76
C GLU A 93 0.15 -3.68 13.77
N ALA A 94 1.26 -2.96 13.66
CA ALA A 94 1.30 -1.51 13.54
C ALA A 94 0.97 -1.02 12.12
N ALA A 95 0.46 0.21 12.04
CA ALA A 95 0.23 0.88 10.77
C ALA A 95 1.56 1.15 10.06
N VAL A 96 1.61 0.81 8.77
CA VAL A 96 2.77 1.05 7.90
C VAL A 96 2.91 2.53 7.56
N ALA A 97 1.78 3.21 7.36
CA ALA A 97 1.71 4.62 7.02
C ALA A 97 0.40 5.22 7.52
N ALA A 98 0.36 6.54 7.67
CA ALA A 98 -0.89 7.29 7.86
C ALA A 98 -1.13 8.20 6.65
N CYS A 99 -2.34 8.17 6.10
CA CYS A 99 -2.74 9.02 4.97
C CYS A 99 -4.11 9.65 5.25
N ASN A 100 -4.21 10.97 5.23
CA ASN A 100 -5.45 11.73 5.47
C ASN A 100 -6.20 11.31 6.76
N GLY A 101 -5.43 11.01 7.82
CA GLY A 101 -5.97 10.56 9.11
C GLY A 101 -6.59 9.17 9.07
N CYS A 102 -6.16 8.33 8.12
CA CYS A 102 -6.43 6.91 8.09
C CYS A 102 -5.11 6.14 8.20
N ASP A 103 -5.08 5.13 9.06
CA ASP A 103 -3.93 4.25 9.24
C ASP A 103 -3.96 3.13 8.19
N ILE A 104 -2.82 2.87 7.56
CA ILE A 104 -2.68 1.92 6.46
C ILE A 104 -1.99 0.66 6.97
N TYR A 105 -2.65 -0.47 6.82
CA TYR A 105 -2.17 -1.80 7.17
C TYR A 105 -2.05 -2.65 5.91
N ILE A 106 -0.97 -3.42 5.82
CA ILE A 106 -0.76 -4.33 4.70
C ILE A 106 -1.17 -5.75 5.13
N SER A 107 -2.06 -6.37 4.38
CA SER A 107 -2.50 -7.75 4.68
C SER A 107 -1.55 -8.79 4.09
N THR A 108 -1.05 -8.53 2.89
CA THR A 108 -0.21 -9.45 2.10
C THR A 108 0.54 -8.64 1.04
N ILE A 109 1.74 -9.07 0.68
CA ILE A 109 2.58 -8.47 -0.35
C ILE A 109 2.90 -9.48 -1.44
N ASP A 110 2.42 -9.25 -2.65
CA ASP A 110 2.88 -9.97 -3.84
C ASP A 110 4.01 -9.18 -4.49
N LYS A 111 5.23 -9.68 -4.33
CA LYS A 111 6.47 -9.10 -4.88
C LYS A 111 7.08 -9.95 -6.01
N SER A 112 6.30 -10.88 -6.58
CA SER A 112 6.78 -11.79 -7.64
C SER A 112 7.21 -11.05 -8.92
N GLY A 113 6.70 -9.84 -9.14
CA GLY A 113 7.04 -8.99 -10.27
C GLY A 113 8.21 -8.03 -10.04
N LEU A 114 8.83 -8.03 -8.85
CA LEU A 114 9.98 -7.18 -8.52
C LEU A 114 11.28 -7.91 -8.84
N THR A 115 12.15 -7.29 -9.65
CA THR A 115 13.46 -7.84 -10.00
C THR A 115 14.59 -6.87 -9.71
N GLU A 116 15.80 -7.40 -9.67
CA GLU A 116 17.03 -6.61 -9.60
C GLU A 116 17.53 -6.26 -11.00
N ALA A 117 18.13 -5.07 -11.15
CA ALA A 117 18.81 -4.58 -12.36
C ALA A 117 20.26 -5.06 -12.42
#